data_AF-A0A420YGV7-F1
#
_entry.id   AF-A0A420YGV7-F1
#
_cell.length_a   1.000
_cell.length_b   1.000
_cell.length_c   1.000
_cell.angle_alpha   90.00
_cell.angle_beta   90.00
_cell.angle_gamma   90.00
#
_symmetry.space_group_name_H-M   'P 1'
#
loop_
_entity.id
_entity.type
_entity.pdbx_description
1 polymer ?
#
loop_
_entity_poly.entity_id
_entity_poly.type
_entity_poly.pdbx_seq_one_letter_code
_entity_poly.pdbx_strand_id
1 'polypeptide(L)'
;MVVVFGPILKAITQTLPSRSRDMAPVIDAAFGGSQDPEEHKKERVMIAAMSNTGGINLGSTLHAYHQRFGVPLPYQLLICDSTPGSTDFFPNAGRWSHAMALGLSKAIPLPFFIHQGFSLLFLGFLQGLCRVFMIQPASEFSVAAVNDVGPQGLSRLEAKRLYLYSKEDEIILWSDIEAHAAQAREKGFDVALEMFQGTPHCGHMKDHNEQYWGAIERRWKEVAGK
;
A
#
# COMPACT_ATOMS: atom_id res chain seq x y z
N MET A 1 -5.01 7.45 -16.67
CA MET A 1 -4.16 7.34 -15.46
C MET A 1 -4.89 8.03 -14.32
N VAL A 2 -5.14 7.31 -13.21
CA VAL A 2 -5.74 7.88 -12.00
C VAL A 2 -4.67 7.91 -10.92
N VAL A 3 -4.48 9.06 -10.27
CA VAL A 3 -3.49 9.22 -9.19
C VAL A 3 -4.21 9.61 -7.92
N VAL A 4 -3.95 8.88 -6.84
CA VAL A 4 -4.61 9.07 -5.54
C VAL A 4 -3.62 9.68 -4.56
N PHE A 5 -3.85 10.94 -4.20
CA PHE A 5 -3.15 11.61 -3.11
C PHE A 5 -4.12 11.83 -1.95
N GLY A 6 -3.68 11.50 -0.74
CA GLY A 6 -4.46 11.68 0.47
C GLY A 6 -3.56 12.14 1.61
N PRO A 7 -4.04 13.04 2.50
CA PRO A 7 -3.31 13.35 3.72
C PRO A 7 -3.10 12.08 4.56
N ILE A 8 -1.86 11.81 4.97
CA ILE A 8 -1.50 10.61 5.76
C ILE A 8 -2.41 10.47 6.98
N LEU A 9 -2.68 11.57 7.68
CA LEU A 9 -3.52 11.58 8.87
C LEU A 9 -4.94 11.07 8.57
N LYS A 10 -5.55 11.48 7.44
CA LYS A 10 -6.87 10.98 7.04
C LYS A 10 -6.83 9.47 6.79
N ALA A 11 -5.83 8.99 6.08
CA ALA A 11 -5.67 7.56 5.77
C ALA A 11 -5.58 6.70 7.04
N ILE A 12 -4.93 7.18 8.11
CA ILE A 12 -4.73 6.40 9.34
C ILE A 12 -5.86 6.59 10.38
N THR A 13 -6.57 7.72 10.39
CA THR A 13 -7.61 8.00 11.41
C THR A 13 -9.04 7.71 10.94
N GLN A 14 -9.28 7.62 9.63
CA GLN A 14 -10.63 7.37 9.11
C GLN A 14 -11.01 5.88 9.21
N THR A 15 -12.29 5.63 9.46
CA THR A 15 -12.86 4.28 9.40
C THR A 15 -12.82 3.72 7.97
N LEU A 16 -12.82 2.40 7.83
CA LEU A 16 -12.86 1.75 6.50
C LEU A 16 -14.04 2.24 5.64
N PRO A 17 -15.30 2.32 6.13
CA PRO A 17 -16.39 2.84 5.32
C PRO A 17 -16.17 4.27 4.84
N SER A 18 -15.53 5.12 5.65
CA SER A 18 -15.19 6.48 5.21
C SER A 18 -14.13 6.49 4.12
N ARG A 19 -13.05 5.74 4.30
CA ARG A 19 -11.98 5.64 3.30
C ARG A 19 -12.50 5.05 1.98
N SER A 20 -13.37 4.05 2.05
CA SER A 20 -13.98 3.44 0.88
C SER A 20 -14.93 4.38 0.13
N ARG A 21 -15.71 5.21 0.84
CA ARG A 21 -16.48 6.29 0.19
C ARG A 21 -15.57 7.29 -0.52
N ASP A 22 -14.44 7.65 0.08
CA ASP A 22 -13.48 8.58 -0.51
C ASP A 22 -12.83 7.99 -1.79
N MET A 23 -12.86 6.67 -1.99
CA MET A 23 -12.37 6.00 -3.20
C MET A 23 -13.43 5.85 -4.31
N ALA A 24 -14.69 6.23 -4.08
CA ALA A 24 -15.72 6.15 -5.12
C ALA A 24 -15.36 6.94 -6.40
N PRO A 25 -14.84 8.18 -6.34
CA PRO A 25 -14.41 8.91 -7.54
C PRO A 25 -13.27 8.24 -8.31
N VAL A 26 -12.41 7.48 -7.61
CA VAL A 26 -11.32 6.71 -8.24
C VAL A 26 -11.89 5.58 -9.09
N ILE A 27 -12.90 4.88 -8.54
CA ILE A 27 -13.62 3.82 -9.24
C ILE A 27 -14.39 4.38 -10.43
N ASP A 28 -15.09 5.51 -10.26
CA ASP A 28 -15.82 6.17 -11.35
C ASP A 28 -14.89 6.67 -12.46
N ALA A 29 -13.71 7.19 -12.11
CA ALA A 29 -12.73 7.62 -13.10
C ALA A 29 -12.13 6.44 -13.89
N ALA A 30 -11.99 5.27 -13.25
CA ALA A 30 -11.42 4.08 -13.88
C ALA A 30 -12.46 3.27 -14.67
N PHE A 31 -13.72 3.24 -14.23
CA PHE A 31 -14.74 2.31 -14.71
C PHE A 31 -16.11 2.95 -14.99
N GLY A 32 -16.28 4.27 -14.82
CA GLY A 32 -17.57 4.95 -14.90
C GLY A 32 -18.29 4.90 -16.25
N GLY A 33 -17.67 4.32 -17.29
CA GLY A 33 -18.31 4.04 -18.56
C GLY A 33 -19.33 2.89 -18.52
N SER A 34 -19.31 2.06 -17.47
CA SER A 34 -20.25 0.95 -17.27
C SER A 34 -20.60 0.74 -15.81
N GLN A 35 -21.71 0.05 -15.54
CA GLN A 35 -22.01 -0.53 -14.23
C GLN A 35 -21.92 -2.06 -14.25
N ASP A 36 -21.57 -2.65 -15.40
CA ASP A 36 -21.40 -4.09 -15.57
C ASP A 36 -19.95 -4.50 -15.24
N PRO A 37 -19.71 -5.28 -14.17
CA PRO A 37 -18.36 -5.75 -13.84
C PRO A 37 -17.72 -6.63 -14.91
N GLU A 38 -18.49 -7.26 -15.81
CA GLU A 38 -17.93 -8.01 -16.94
C GLU A 38 -17.31 -7.09 -18.00
N GLU A 39 -17.83 -5.88 -18.17
CA GLU A 39 -17.20 -4.88 -19.04
C GLU A 39 -15.91 -4.35 -18.43
N HIS A 40 -15.86 -4.16 -17.10
CA HIS A 40 -14.66 -3.73 -16.40
C HIS A 40 -13.50 -4.74 -16.55
N LYS A 41 -13.78 -6.04 -16.72
CA LYS A 41 -12.75 -7.06 -16.96
C LYS A 41 -12.04 -6.91 -18.31
N LYS A 42 -12.65 -6.21 -19.27
CA LYS A 42 -12.05 -5.92 -20.58
C LYS A 42 -10.98 -4.82 -20.46
N GLU A 43 -11.04 -4.02 -19.40
CA GLU A 43 -10.06 -2.97 -19.13
C GLU A 43 -8.71 -3.55 -18.69
N ARG A 44 -7.64 -2.94 -19.19
CA ARG A 44 -6.26 -3.28 -18.81
C ARG A 44 -5.79 -2.35 -17.69
N VAL A 45 -5.90 -2.82 -16.46
CA VAL A 45 -5.63 -2.05 -15.24
C VAL A 45 -4.37 -2.55 -14.53
N MET A 46 -3.42 -1.64 -14.36
CA MET A 46 -2.24 -1.77 -13.52
C MET A 46 -2.37 -0.83 -12.32
N ILE A 47 -2.07 -1.33 -11.13
CA ILE A 47 -2.12 -0.57 -9.87
C ILE A 47 -0.73 -0.51 -9.29
N ALA A 48 -0.31 0.68 -8.85
CA ALA A 48 0.90 0.87 -8.06
C ALA A 48 0.54 1.49 -6.70
N ALA A 49 0.89 0.79 -5.62
CA ALA A 49 0.79 1.28 -4.27
C ALA A 49 2.19 1.60 -3.75
N MET A 50 2.40 2.84 -3.31
CA MET A 50 3.67 3.30 -2.74
C MET A 50 3.48 3.58 -1.26
N SER A 51 4.37 3.05 -0.40
CA SER A 51 4.30 3.11 1.06
C SER A 51 3.06 2.42 1.67
N ASN A 52 3.03 2.31 3.01
CA ASN A 52 1.85 1.81 3.73
C ASN A 52 0.62 2.71 3.54
N THR A 53 0.79 4.02 3.32
CA THR A 53 -0.35 4.93 3.06
C THR A 53 -0.99 4.64 1.71
N GLY A 54 -0.18 4.35 0.68
CA GLY A 54 -0.68 3.89 -0.61
C GLY A 54 -1.38 2.53 -0.49
N GLY A 55 -0.83 1.62 0.32
CA GLY A 55 -1.45 0.33 0.65
C GLY A 55 -2.83 0.50 1.31
N ILE A 56 -2.97 1.46 2.24
CA ILE A 56 -4.25 1.81 2.87
C ILE A 56 -5.29 2.26 1.85
N ASN A 57 -4.92 3.16 0.94
CA ASN A 57 -5.83 3.64 -0.11
C ASN A 57 -6.19 2.51 -1.08
N LEU A 58 -5.22 1.65 -1.42
CA LEU A 58 -5.46 0.45 -2.22
C LEU A 58 -6.49 -0.47 -1.56
N GLY A 59 -6.28 -0.86 -0.30
CA GLY A 59 -7.22 -1.72 0.43
C GLY A 59 -8.61 -1.11 0.48
N SER A 60 -8.70 0.21 0.70
CA SER A 60 -9.98 0.94 0.71
C SER A 60 -10.65 0.96 -0.67
N THR A 61 -9.87 1.02 -1.75
CA THR A 61 -10.33 0.96 -3.15
C THR A 61 -10.85 -0.44 -3.49
N LEU A 62 -10.11 -1.49 -3.12
CA LEU A 62 -10.55 -2.88 -3.31
C LEU A 62 -11.87 -3.13 -2.58
N HIS A 63 -11.97 -2.67 -1.33
CA HIS A 63 -13.19 -2.78 -0.54
C HIS A 63 -14.36 -2.02 -1.17
N ALA A 64 -14.15 -0.76 -1.58
CA ALA A 64 -15.19 0.07 -2.19
C ALA A 64 -15.72 -0.55 -3.48
N TYR A 65 -14.83 -1.08 -4.33
CA TYR A 65 -15.22 -1.75 -5.56
C TYR A 65 -16.02 -3.03 -5.28
N HIS A 66 -15.53 -3.86 -4.35
CA HIS A 66 -16.24 -5.09 -3.95
C HIS A 66 -17.61 -4.80 -3.35
N GLN A 67 -17.74 -3.75 -2.52
CA GLN A 67 -19.05 -3.32 -1.99
C GLN A 67 -20.02 -2.90 -3.09
N ARG A 68 -19.53 -2.27 -4.16
CA ARG A 68 -20.37 -1.76 -5.24
C ARG A 68 -20.79 -2.84 -6.23
N PHE A 69 -19.88 -3.75 -6.58
CA PHE A 69 -20.09 -4.71 -7.68
C PHE A 69 -20.14 -6.18 -7.23
N GLY A 70 -19.91 -6.47 -5.95
CA GLY A 70 -19.94 -7.83 -5.40
C GLY A 70 -18.82 -8.75 -5.90
N VAL A 71 -17.80 -8.20 -6.57
CA VAL A 71 -16.66 -8.94 -7.13
C VAL A 71 -15.35 -8.19 -6.89
N PRO A 72 -14.19 -8.87 -6.90
CA PRO A 72 -12.89 -8.22 -6.81
C PRO A 72 -12.65 -7.22 -7.95
N LEU A 73 -11.88 -6.17 -7.67
CA LEU A 73 -11.49 -5.19 -8.70
C LEU A 73 -10.67 -5.90 -9.80
N PRO A 74 -11.01 -5.73 -11.10
CA PRO A 74 -10.41 -6.49 -12.19
C PRO A 74 -9.07 -5.89 -12.65
N TYR A 75 -8.08 -5.80 -11.76
CA TYR A 75 -6.70 -5.43 -12.13
C TYR A 75 -5.89 -6.66 -12.54
N GLN A 76 -4.86 -6.46 -13.36
CA GLN A 76 -4.00 -7.54 -13.82
C GLN A 76 -2.57 -7.49 -13.28
N LEU A 77 -2.10 -6.31 -12.86
CA LEU A 77 -0.81 -6.14 -12.20
C LEU A 77 -0.95 -5.25 -10.97
N LEU A 78 -0.50 -5.76 -9.83
CA LEU A 78 -0.29 -4.98 -8.62
C LEU A 78 1.21 -4.80 -8.36
N ILE A 79 1.64 -3.55 -8.29
CA ILE A 79 2.98 -3.13 -7.91
C ILE A 79 2.92 -2.60 -6.47
N CYS A 80 3.80 -3.13 -5.62
CA CYS A 80 3.95 -2.71 -4.25
C CYS A 80 5.36 -2.13 -4.08
N ASP A 81 5.46 -0.81 -3.95
CA ASP A 81 6.72 -0.08 -3.78
C ASP A 81 6.88 0.34 -2.31
N SER A 82 7.91 -0.20 -1.65
CA SER A 82 8.15 -0.04 -0.21
C SER A 82 6.89 -0.32 0.64
N THR A 83 6.16 -1.39 0.32
CA THR A 83 4.90 -1.78 0.99
C THR A 83 4.58 -3.24 0.64
N PRO A 84 3.76 -3.96 1.43
CA PRO A 84 3.35 -3.64 2.79
C PRO A 84 4.48 -3.87 3.80
N GLY A 85 4.52 -3.01 4.83
CA GLY A 85 5.32 -3.25 6.04
C GLY A 85 4.50 -3.76 7.21
N SER A 86 5.19 -4.09 8.30
CA SER A 86 4.58 -4.53 9.54
C SER A 86 3.53 -3.53 10.07
N THR A 87 2.49 -4.09 10.70
CA THR A 87 1.41 -3.33 11.35
C THR A 87 1.63 -3.19 12.85
N ASP A 88 2.63 -3.86 13.40
CA ASP A 88 2.88 -3.92 14.83
C ASP A 88 3.53 -2.63 15.33
N PHE A 89 2.85 -1.94 16.24
CA PHE A 89 3.31 -0.67 16.76
C PHE A 89 4.63 -0.78 17.53
N PHE A 90 4.70 -1.67 18.53
CA PHE A 90 5.83 -1.73 19.45
C PHE A 90 7.21 -1.96 18.80
N PRO A 91 7.39 -2.95 17.91
CA PRO A 91 8.70 -3.18 17.28
C PRO A 91 9.08 -2.06 16.30
N ASN A 92 8.11 -1.31 15.76
CA ASN A 92 8.35 -0.31 14.72
C ASN A 92 8.30 1.15 15.21
N ALA A 93 7.83 1.41 16.42
CA ALA A 93 7.62 2.77 16.95
C ALA A 93 8.89 3.64 16.89
N GLY A 94 10.06 3.05 17.15
CA GLY A 94 11.35 3.75 17.05
C GLY A 94 11.65 4.24 15.63
N ARG A 95 11.40 3.41 14.61
CA ARG A 95 11.66 3.72 13.20
C ARG A 95 10.63 4.70 12.64
N TRP A 96 9.36 4.49 12.95
CA TRP A 96 8.28 5.40 12.53
C TRP A 96 8.44 6.78 13.17
N SER A 97 8.81 6.85 14.45
CA SER A 97 9.09 8.12 15.12
C SER A 97 10.34 8.81 14.55
N HIS A 98 11.39 8.06 14.21
CA HIS A 98 12.57 8.59 13.53
C HIS A 98 12.21 9.20 12.17
N ALA A 99 11.45 8.47 11.34
CA ALA A 99 11.01 8.94 10.03
C ALA A 99 10.16 10.22 10.11
N MET A 100 9.21 10.26 11.05
CA MET A 100 8.41 11.47 11.32
C MET A 100 9.29 12.63 11.80
N ALA A 101 10.26 12.36 12.67
CA ALA A 101 11.20 13.36 13.17
C ALA A 101 12.10 13.94 12.08
N LEU A 102 12.55 13.14 11.11
CA LEU A 102 13.30 13.63 9.94
C LEU A 102 12.49 14.61 9.09
N GLY A 103 11.17 14.41 9.01
CA GLY A 103 10.27 15.36 8.36
C GLY A 103 10.14 16.67 9.15
N LEU A 104 9.96 16.56 10.47
CA LEU A 104 9.71 17.70 11.36
C LEU A 104 10.98 18.55 11.60
N SER A 105 12.15 17.92 11.70
CA SER A 105 13.43 18.59 12.00
C SER A 105 13.88 19.55 10.90
N LYS A 106 13.37 19.38 9.67
CA LYS A 106 13.61 20.33 8.56
C LYS A 106 12.89 21.66 8.75
N ALA A 107 11.82 21.70 9.56
CA ALA A 107 10.98 22.87 9.74
C ALA A 107 11.25 23.63 11.05
N ILE A 108 11.82 22.97 12.06
CA ILE A 108 11.97 23.52 13.41
C ILE A 108 13.39 23.22 13.92
N PRO A 109 14.18 24.23 14.34
CA PRO A 109 15.58 24.04 14.73
C PRO A 109 15.72 23.58 16.19
N LEU A 110 15.17 22.40 16.52
CA LEU A 110 15.39 21.76 17.82
C LEU A 110 16.32 20.53 17.67
N PRO A 111 16.98 20.10 18.76
CA PRO A 111 17.73 18.85 18.75
C PRO A 111 16.89 17.65 18.28
N PHE A 112 17.47 16.79 17.45
CA PHE A 112 16.74 15.67 16.81
C PHE A 112 16.02 14.76 17.80
N PHE A 113 16.63 14.48 18.96
CA PHE A 113 16.03 13.63 19.99
C PHE A 113 14.71 14.21 20.54
N ILE A 114 14.55 15.53 20.53
CA ILE A 114 13.29 16.19 20.92
C ILE A 114 12.21 15.91 19.88
N HIS A 115 12.53 16.06 18.58
CA HIS A 115 11.60 15.70 17.49
C HIS A 115 11.21 14.23 17.54
N GLN A 116 12.16 13.32 17.76
CA GLN A 116 11.87 11.89 17.84
C GLN A 116 11.01 11.55 19.06
N GLY A 117 11.30 12.15 20.23
CA GLY A 117 10.48 12.00 21.43
C GLY A 117 9.04 12.48 21.22
N PHE A 118 8.84 13.66 20.64
CA PHE A 118 7.50 14.15 20.30
C PHE A 118 6.79 13.27 19.28
N SER A 119 7.47 12.84 18.22
CA SER A 119 6.91 11.92 17.21
C SER A 119 6.47 10.60 17.84
N LEU A 120 7.27 10.05 18.76
CA LEU A 120 6.93 8.81 19.46
C LEU A 120 5.70 8.98 20.36
N LEU A 121 5.64 10.07 21.14
CA LEU A 121 4.47 10.39 21.98
C LEU A 121 3.22 10.61 21.14
N PHE A 122 3.34 11.33 20.02
CA PHE A 122 2.24 11.59 19.10
C PHE A 122 1.72 10.30 18.45
N LEU A 123 2.60 9.45 17.93
CA LEU A 123 2.24 8.15 17.36
C LEU A 123 1.59 7.24 18.41
N GLY A 124 2.13 7.21 19.63
CA GLY A 124 1.55 6.47 20.75
C GLY A 124 0.18 6.98 21.16
N PHE A 125 -0.02 8.31 21.16
CA PHE A 125 -1.31 8.94 21.42
C PHE A 125 -2.35 8.58 20.34
N LEU A 126 -1.99 8.66 19.05
CA LEU A 126 -2.86 8.23 17.95
C LEU A 126 -3.25 6.75 18.07
N GLN A 127 -2.28 5.88 18.38
CA GLN A 127 -2.55 4.46 18.61
C GLN A 127 -3.50 4.24 19.80
N GLY A 128 -3.34 5.02 20.88
CA GLY A 128 -4.23 5.01 22.04
C GLY A 128 -5.65 5.44 21.69
N LEU A 129 -5.81 6.52 20.90
CA LEU A 129 -7.11 6.96 20.42
C LEU A 129 -7.80 5.90 19.56
N CYS A 130 -7.08 5.28 18.61
CA CYS A 130 -7.64 4.20 17.81
C CYS A 130 -8.14 3.04 18.67
N ARG A 131 -7.44 2.68 19.76
CA ARG A 131 -7.90 1.67 20.72
C ARG A 131 -9.13 2.11 21.50
N VAL A 132 -9.16 3.34 22.02
CA VAL A 132 -10.31 3.87 22.78
C VAL A 132 -11.57 3.92 21.92
N PHE A 133 -11.45 4.31 20.65
CA PHE A 133 -12.57 4.39 19.72
C PHE A 133 -12.84 3.09 18.95
N MET A 134 -12.12 1.99 19.29
CA MET A 134 -12.25 0.69 18.62
C MET A 134 -12.13 0.77 17.09
N ILE A 135 -11.29 1.69 16.61
CA ILE A 135 -10.99 1.86 15.19
C ILE A 135 -9.96 0.80 14.82
N GLN A 136 -10.33 -0.14 13.96
CA GLN A 136 -9.37 -1.09 13.40
C GLN A 136 -8.24 -0.34 12.70
N PRO A 137 -6.96 -0.63 12.99
CA PRO A 137 -5.85 0.01 12.32
C PRO A 137 -5.96 -0.14 10.80
N ALA A 138 -5.88 1.00 10.12
CA ALA A 138 -6.02 1.10 8.67
C ALA A 138 -5.04 0.16 7.93
N SER A 139 -3.84 0.02 8.46
CA SER A 139 -2.76 -0.81 7.95
C SER A 139 -3.09 -2.31 8.05
N GLU A 140 -3.57 -2.80 9.20
CA GLU A 140 -3.97 -4.21 9.39
C GLU A 140 -4.96 -4.67 8.33
N PHE A 141 -6.03 -3.89 8.13
CA PHE A 141 -7.00 -4.20 7.09
C PHE A 141 -6.35 -4.21 5.70
N SER A 142 -5.57 -3.18 5.36
CA SER A 142 -5.00 -3.07 4.00
C SER A 142 -3.99 -4.16 3.66
N VAL A 143 -3.15 -4.56 4.62
CA VAL A 143 -2.17 -5.64 4.44
C VAL A 143 -2.91 -6.96 4.20
N ALA A 144 -3.94 -7.24 5.01
CA ALA A 144 -4.75 -8.44 4.83
C ALA A 144 -5.53 -8.42 3.50
N ALA A 145 -6.15 -7.30 3.15
CA ALA A 145 -6.99 -7.12 1.96
C ALA A 145 -6.22 -7.41 0.67
N VAL A 146 -4.95 -7.01 0.59
CA VAL A 146 -4.13 -7.28 -0.58
C VAL A 146 -3.92 -8.77 -0.80
N ASN A 147 -3.83 -9.59 0.26
CA ASN A 147 -3.71 -11.05 0.17
C ASN A 147 -5.05 -11.80 0.32
N ASP A 148 -6.18 -11.11 0.30
CA ASP A 148 -7.48 -11.72 0.58
C ASP A 148 -8.09 -12.37 -0.68
N VAL A 149 -8.14 -13.71 -0.71
CA VAL A 149 -8.57 -14.51 -1.85
C VAL A 149 -9.78 -15.36 -1.51
N GLY A 150 -10.58 -15.68 -2.52
CA GLY A 150 -11.73 -16.58 -2.41
C GLY A 150 -12.97 -15.96 -3.04
N PRO A 151 -14.13 -16.63 -2.94
CA PRO A 151 -15.38 -16.17 -3.55
C PRO A 151 -15.85 -14.79 -3.07
N GLN A 152 -15.43 -14.37 -1.88
CA GLN A 152 -15.71 -13.06 -1.28
C GLN A 152 -14.43 -12.27 -0.97
N GLY A 153 -13.30 -12.70 -1.52
CA GLY A 153 -12.01 -12.07 -1.27
C GLY A 153 -11.91 -10.73 -2.00
N LEU A 154 -11.09 -9.82 -1.47
CA LEU A 154 -10.88 -8.49 -2.07
C LEU A 154 -9.86 -8.48 -3.22
N SER A 155 -9.01 -9.49 -3.32
CA SER A 155 -7.92 -9.59 -4.30
C SER A 155 -8.21 -10.64 -5.38
N ARG A 156 -7.77 -10.34 -6.59
CA ARG A 156 -7.91 -11.21 -7.77
C ARG A 156 -6.71 -12.15 -7.92
N LEU A 157 -6.92 -13.47 -7.82
CA LEU A 157 -5.83 -14.47 -7.83
C LEU A 157 -5.03 -14.48 -9.14
N GLU A 158 -5.68 -14.20 -10.27
CA GLU A 158 -5.03 -14.16 -11.58
C GLU A 158 -4.12 -12.94 -11.77
N ALA A 159 -4.23 -11.93 -10.90
CA ALA A 159 -3.40 -10.74 -10.99
C ALA A 159 -1.96 -11.06 -10.59
N LYS A 160 -1.02 -10.62 -11.42
CA LYS A 160 0.40 -10.69 -11.14
C LYS A 160 0.79 -9.66 -10.10
N ARG A 161 1.80 -10.00 -9.29
CA ARG A 161 2.38 -9.10 -8.27
C ARG A 161 3.83 -8.81 -8.53
N LEU A 162 4.23 -7.60 -8.19
CA LEU A 162 5.61 -7.13 -8.21
C LEU A 162 5.87 -6.32 -6.95
N TYR A 163 6.78 -6.77 -6.11
CA TYR A 163 7.25 -5.99 -4.96
C TYR A 163 8.59 -5.35 -5.29
N LEU A 164 8.68 -4.05 -5.08
CA LEU A 164 9.86 -3.21 -5.29
C LEU A 164 10.31 -2.73 -3.90
N TYR A 165 11.53 -3.07 -3.51
CA TYR A 165 12.00 -2.81 -2.15
C TYR A 165 13.52 -2.73 -2.06
N SER A 166 14.03 -2.29 -0.92
CA SER A 166 15.46 -2.22 -0.64
C SER A 166 15.76 -2.63 0.79
N LYS A 167 16.97 -3.13 1.04
CA LYS A 167 17.41 -3.44 2.41
C LYS A 167 17.74 -2.18 3.20
N GLU A 168 17.97 -1.07 2.50
CA GLU A 168 18.28 0.24 3.06
C GLU A 168 17.02 1.10 3.32
N ASP A 169 15.81 0.56 3.11
CA ASP A 169 14.57 1.21 3.51
C ASP A 169 14.42 1.19 5.06
N GLU A 170 14.70 2.34 5.67
CA GLU A 170 14.63 2.51 7.12
C GLU A 170 13.20 2.53 7.67
N ILE A 171 12.18 2.68 6.82
CA ILE A 171 10.77 2.81 7.23
C ILE A 171 10.03 1.47 7.13
N ILE A 172 10.22 0.74 6.03
CA ILE A 172 9.56 -0.54 5.75
C ILE A 172 10.63 -1.60 5.55
N LEU A 173 10.67 -2.62 6.42
CA LEU A 173 11.71 -3.64 6.30
C LEU A 173 11.46 -4.51 5.09
N TRP A 174 12.54 -4.81 4.38
CA TRP A 174 12.56 -5.81 3.33
C TRP A 174 12.00 -7.17 3.81
N SER A 175 12.24 -7.52 5.09
CA SER A 175 11.76 -8.78 5.67
C SER A 175 10.23 -8.84 5.78
N ASP A 176 9.57 -7.71 6.06
CA ASP A 176 8.11 -7.65 6.12
C ASP A 176 7.50 -7.85 4.72
N ILE A 177 8.13 -7.23 3.72
CA ILE A 177 7.74 -7.35 2.30
C ILE A 177 7.92 -8.78 1.82
N GLU A 178 9.07 -9.40 2.10
CA GLU A 178 9.35 -10.79 1.70
C GLU A 178 8.42 -11.78 2.41
N ALA A 179 8.11 -11.57 3.69
CA ALA A 179 7.13 -12.39 4.42
C ALA A 179 5.73 -12.26 3.80
N HIS A 180 5.28 -11.04 3.48
CA HIS A 180 3.99 -10.82 2.81
C HIS A 180 3.96 -11.41 1.39
N ALA A 181 5.07 -11.33 0.66
CA ALA A 181 5.23 -11.93 -0.66
C ALA A 181 5.21 -13.47 -0.59
N ALA A 182 5.83 -14.07 0.43
CA ALA A 182 5.77 -15.51 0.68
C ALA A 182 4.32 -15.95 0.97
N GLN A 183 3.60 -15.24 1.84
CA GLN A 183 2.18 -15.48 2.09
C GLN A 183 1.33 -15.39 0.81
N ALA A 184 1.63 -14.42 -0.06
CA ALA A 184 0.96 -14.31 -1.35
C ALA A 184 1.24 -15.54 -2.25
N ARG A 185 2.48 -16.02 -2.31
CA ARG A 185 2.81 -17.25 -3.05
C ARG A 185 2.08 -18.48 -2.52
N GLU A 186 2.02 -18.63 -1.20
CA GLU A 186 1.29 -19.73 -0.54
C GLU A 186 -0.20 -19.73 -0.89
N LYS A 187 -0.78 -18.53 -1.07
CA LYS A 187 -2.16 -18.35 -1.53
C LYS A 187 -2.36 -18.54 -3.04
N GLY A 188 -1.29 -18.85 -3.79
CA GLY A 188 -1.33 -19.15 -5.22
C GLY A 188 -1.11 -17.95 -6.15
N PHE A 189 -0.74 -16.78 -5.62
CA PHE A 189 -0.44 -15.64 -6.48
C PHE A 189 0.89 -15.83 -7.22
N ASP A 190 0.93 -15.35 -8.46
CA ASP A 190 2.18 -15.17 -9.19
C ASP A 190 2.90 -13.92 -8.66
N VAL A 191 4.07 -14.10 -8.06
CA VAL A 191 4.81 -13.06 -7.31
C VAL A 191 6.24 -12.90 -7.80
N ALA A 192 6.58 -11.70 -8.26
CA ALA A 192 7.93 -11.25 -8.51
C ALA A 192 8.42 -10.31 -7.40
N LEU A 193 9.71 -10.38 -7.10
CA LEU A 193 10.43 -9.55 -6.14
C LEU A 193 11.57 -8.86 -6.90
N GLU A 194 11.68 -7.54 -6.79
CA GLU A 194 12.79 -6.76 -7.35
C GLU A 194 13.41 -5.94 -6.22
N MET A 195 14.64 -6.30 -5.85
CA MET A 195 15.38 -5.64 -4.78
C MET A 195 16.34 -4.60 -5.35
N PHE A 196 16.34 -3.41 -4.78
CA PHE A 196 17.21 -2.29 -5.12
C PHE A 196 18.29 -2.14 -4.05
N GLN A 197 19.52 -1.81 -4.48
CA GLN A 197 20.62 -1.57 -3.55
C GLN A 197 20.72 -0.09 -3.19
N GLY A 198 20.84 0.21 -1.90
CA GLY A 198 21.23 1.54 -1.41
C GLY A 198 20.16 2.62 -1.51
N THR A 199 18.90 2.24 -1.73
CA THR A 199 17.83 3.23 -1.96
C THR A 199 16.99 3.44 -0.70
N PRO A 200 16.62 4.70 -0.40
CA PRO A 200 15.73 4.99 0.71
C PRO A 200 14.28 4.59 0.39
N HIS A 201 13.40 4.71 1.39
CA HIS A 201 11.96 4.49 1.26
C HIS A 201 11.35 5.22 0.05
N CYS A 202 10.70 4.48 -0.86
CA CYS A 202 10.14 4.97 -2.12
C CYS A 202 11.15 5.73 -3.02
N GLY A 203 12.46 5.50 -2.84
CA GLY A 203 13.53 6.13 -3.61
C GLY A 203 13.93 5.36 -4.88
N HIS A 204 13.44 4.12 -5.05
CA HIS A 204 13.88 3.18 -6.08
C HIS A 204 13.80 3.76 -7.50
N MET A 205 12.68 4.41 -7.84
CA MET A 205 12.45 5.00 -9.16
C MET A 205 13.43 6.13 -9.49
N LYS A 206 13.84 6.90 -8.48
CA LYS A 206 14.75 8.04 -8.63
C LYS A 206 16.19 7.56 -8.80
N ASP A 207 16.60 6.63 -7.94
CA ASP A 207 18.01 6.25 -7.81
C ASP A 207 18.40 5.14 -8.80
N HIS A 208 17.45 4.26 -9.19
CA HIS A 208 17.66 3.17 -10.15
C HIS A 208 16.56 3.13 -11.22
N ASN A 209 16.42 4.21 -11.97
CA ASN A 209 15.35 4.41 -12.94
C ASN A 209 15.18 3.25 -13.95
N GLU A 210 16.28 2.81 -14.58
CA GLU A 210 16.26 1.76 -15.60
C GLU A 210 15.83 0.40 -15.01
N GLN A 211 16.34 0.05 -13.82
CA GLN A 211 15.95 -1.17 -13.12
C GLN A 211 14.46 -1.11 -12.73
N TYR A 212 14.01 0.02 -12.20
CA TYR A 212 12.64 0.22 -11.73
C TYR A 212 11.62 0.05 -12.86
N TRP A 213 11.76 0.84 -13.93
CA TRP A 213 10.85 0.76 -15.06
C TRP A 213 11.01 -0.53 -15.85
N GLY A 214 12.23 -1.07 -15.94
CA GLY A 214 12.49 -2.36 -16.56
C GLY A 214 11.77 -3.50 -15.84
N ALA A 215 11.73 -3.51 -14.51
CA ALA A 215 11.00 -4.51 -13.73
C ALA A 215 9.49 -4.43 -13.98
N ILE A 216 8.93 -3.23 -13.95
CA ILE A 216 7.51 -2.98 -14.23
C ILE A 216 7.16 -3.41 -15.66
N GLU A 217 7.96 -3.01 -16.64
CA GLU A 217 7.71 -3.33 -18.06
C GLU A 217 7.78 -4.83 -18.31
N ARG A 218 8.81 -5.53 -17.80
CA ARG A 218 8.92 -6.99 -17.88
C ARG A 218 7.66 -7.65 -17.33
N ARG A 219 7.24 -7.24 -16.13
CA ARG A 219 6.08 -7.84 -15.47
C ARG A 219 4.78 -7.55 -16.21
N TRP A 220 4.62 -6.35 -16.75
CA TRP A 220 3.44 -5.96 -17.52
C TRP A 220 3.33 -6.70 -18.85
N LYS A 221 4.46 -6.98 -19.53
CA LYS A 221 4.48 -7.80 -20.76
C LYS A 221 3.98 -9.22 -20.51
N GLU A 222 4.29 -9.82 -19.36
CA GLU A 222 3.78 -11.15 -18.99
C GLU A 222 2.26 -11.18 -18.75
N VAL A 223 1.67 -10.05 -18.35
CA VAL A 223 0.21 -9.89 -18.28
C VAL A 223 -0.38 -9.77 -19.68
N ALA A 224 0.24 -8.96 -20.53
CA ALA A 224 -0.28 -8.60 -21.86
C ALA A 224 -0.17 -9.73 -22.90
N GLY A 225 0.73 -10.69 -22.68
CA GLY A 225 0.97 -11.83 -23.57
C GLY A 225 0.04 -13.04 -23.32
N LYS A 226 -0.99 -12.88 -22.49
CA LYS A 226 -2.07 -13.85 -22.25
C LYS A 226 -3.38 -13.27 -22.74
#